data_AF-A0A377LXM6-F1
#
_entry.id   AF-A0A377LXM6-F1
#
_cell.length_a   1.000
_cell.length_b   1.000
_cell.length_c   1.000
_cell.angle_alpha   90.00
_cell.angle_beta   90.00
_cell.angle_gamma   90.00
#
_symmetry.space_group_name_H-M   'P 1'
#
loop_
_entity.id
_entity.type
_entity.pdbx_description
1 polymer ?
#
loop_
_entity_poly.entity_id
_entity_poly.type
_entity_poly.pdbx_seq_one_letter_code
_entity_poly.pdbx_strand_id
1 'polypeptide(L)'
;MPGGRFREVYYWDSYFTMLGLAESGHWDKISDMVDNFAYELDTWGHIPNGNRSYYLSRSQPPFFSLMVELLATHDSEALKKYRPQMEKEYAYWMEGADALQAGEANKRVVKLEDGSLLNRYWDDRDTPRPESWLDDITTAKATLTARQPKSTAICALRRPQAGTSVPAGWTIRKSWAPSAPPVLCRWI
;
A
#
# COMPACT_ATOMS: atom_id res chain seq x y z
N MET A 1 -0.55 7.15 16.93
CA MET A 1 -0.49 5.67 17.06
C MET A 1 -1.92 5.14 17.26
N PRO A 2 -2.37 4.10 16.54
CA PRO A 2 -3.77 3.64 16.58
C PRO A 2 -4.22 2.93 17.88
N GLY A 3 -3.32 2.65 18.84
CA GLY A 3 -3.66 2.07 20.14
C GLY A 3 -3.78 0.53 20.15
N GLY A 4 -3.54 -0.08 21.31
CA GLY A 4 -3.63 -1.53 21.52
C GLY A 4 -2.37 -2.33 21.14
N ARG A 5 -2.55 -3.42 20.37
CA ARG A 5 -1.47 -4.36 19.98
C ARG A 5 -0.51 -3.78 18.92
N PHE A 6 -0.88 -2.66 18.33
CA PHE A 6 -0.15 -1.94 17.29
C PHE A 6 0.71 -0.86 17.92
N ARG A 7 2.03 -1.04 17.83
CA ARG A 7 3.04 -0.09 18.34
C ARG A 7 3.72 0.67 17.20
N GLU A 8 3.06 0.72 16.04
CA GLU A 8 3.59 1.24 14.79
C GLU A 8 2.69 2.35 14.23
N VAL A 9 3.30 3.28 13.49
CA VAL A 9 2.55 4.20 12.65
C VAL A 9 2.06 3.41 11.44
N TYR A 10 0.76 3.50 11.15
CA TYR A 10 0.15 2.96 9.94
C TYR A 10 -0.18 4.12 9.01
N TYR A 11 0.12 3.97 7.72
CA TYR A 11 0.07 5.08 6.79
C TYR A 11 -1.34 5.69 6.64
N TRP A 12 -2.32 4.94 6.15
CA TRP A 12 -3.65 5.51 5.91
C TRP A 12 -4.43 5.83 7.21
N ASP A 13 -4.26 5.04 8.28
CA ASP A 13 -4.85 5.28 9.60
C ASP A 13 -4.41 6.64 10.17
N SER A 14 -3.19 7.06 9.82
CA SER A 14 -2.62 8.33 10.26
C SER A 14 -3.38 9.52 9.68
N TYR A 15 -3.94 9.43 8.48
CA TYR A 15 -4.73 10.52 7.90
C TYR A 15 -6.00 10.78 8.71
N PHE A 16 -6.74 9.73 9.06
CA PHE A 16 -7.93 9.88 9.89
C PHE A 16 -7.61 10.35 11.31
N THR A 17 -6.44 9.95 11.83
CA THR A 17 -5.92 10.50 13.10
C THR A 17 -5.63 12.00 12.98
N MET A 18 -5.03 12.43 11.86
CA MET A 18 -4.73 13.85 11.60
C MET A 18 -5.99 14.70 11.51
N LEU A 19 -7.10 14.18 10.96
CA LEU A 19 -8.38 14.90 10.97
C LEU A 19 -8.86 15.21 12.40
N GLY A 20 -8.73 14.26 13.33
CA GLY A 20 -9.04 14.50 14.75
C GLY A 20 -8.07 15.46 15.44
N LEU A 21 -6.78 15.40 15.08
CA LEU A 21 -5.77 16.35 15.57
C LEU A 21 -6.03 17.77 15.06
N ALA A 22 -6.51 17.92 13.82
CA ALA A 22 -6.82 19.21 13.23
C ALA A 22 -8.01 19.86 13.94
N GLU A 23 -9.05 19.07 14.23
CA GLU A 23 -10.23 19.52 14.97
C GLU A 23 -9.87 19.98 16.39
N SER A 24 -8.96 19.26 17.05
CA SER A 24 -8.45 19.60 18.38
C SER A 24 -7.31 20.65 18.39
N GLY A 25 -6.96 21.21 17.23
CA GLY A 25 -5.97 22.29 17.11
C GLY A 25 -4.50 21.88 17.24
N HIS A 26 -4.18 20.58 17.18
CA HIS A 26 -2.83 20.04 17.29
C HIS A 26 -2.07 20.04 15.96
N TRP A 27 -1.92 21.21 15.35
CA TRP A 27 -1.24 21.40 14.06
C TRP A 27 0.26 21.11 14.12
N ASP A 28 0.89 21.27 15.29
CA ASP A 28 2.26 20.84 15.57
C ASP A 28 2.45 19.35 15.23
N LYS A 29 1.52 18.52 15.69
CA LYS A 29 1.56 17.06 15.50
C LYS A 29 1.29 16.66 14.06
N ILE A 30 0.40 17.39 13.38
CA ILE A 30 0.13 17.20 11.96
C ILE A 30 1.40 17.47 11.16
N SER A 31 2.10 18.58 11.44
CA SER A 31 3.38 18.88 10.79
C SER A 31 4.40 17.78 11.03
N ASP A 32 4.59 17.35 12.29
CA ASP A 32 5.50 16.26 12.64
C ASP A 32 5.15 14.96 11.89
N MET A 33 3.87 14.63 11.75
CA MET A 33 3.42 13.44 11.03
C MET A 33 3.73 13.53 9.53
N VAL A 34 3.48 14.68 8.90
CA VAL A 34 3.81 14.89 7.48
C VAL A 34 5.33 14.84 7.27
N ASP A 35 6.13 15.46 8.14
CA ASP A 35 7.59 15.40 8.09
C ASP A 35 8.11 13.95 8.24
N ASN A 36 7.50 13.14 9.11
CA ASN A 36 7.84 11.71 9.24
C ASN A 36 7.57 10.92 7.95
N PHE A 37 6.42 11.12 7.31
CA PHE A 37 6.11 10.44 6.05
C PHE A 37 6.94 10.95 4.87
N ALA A 38 7.26 12.24 4.85
CA ALA A 38 8.21 12.82 3.90
C ALA A 38 9.59 12.17 4.03
N TYR A 39 10.06 11.95 5.26
CA TYR A 39 11.30 11.24 5.53
C TYR A 39 11.25 9.78 5.06
N GLU A 40 10.14 9.07 5.22
CA GLU A 40 9.98 7.70 4.70
C GLU A 40 10.05 7.66 3.17
N LEU A 41 9.44 8.62 2.49
CA LEU A 41 9.55 8.77 1.03
C LEU A 41 10.98 9.05 0.59
N ASP A 42 11.70 9.89 1.32
CA ASP A 42 13.09 10.22 1.02
C ASP A 42 14.04 9.04 1.28
N THR A 43 13.74 8.22 2.28
CA THR A 43 14.59 7.09 2.71
C THR A 43 14.33 5.82 1.90
N TRP A 44 13.07 5.48 1.66
CA TRP A 44 12.67 4.19 1.09
C TRP A 44 12.04 4.29 -0.31
N GLY A 45 11.85 5.51 -0.82
CA GLY A 45 11.19 5.77 -2.10
C GLY A 45 9.67 5.59 -2.08
N HIS A 46 9.10 5.16 -0.96
CA HIS A 46 7.66 5.00 -0.74
C HIS A 46 7.35 4.97 0.75
N ILE A 47 6.09 5.21 1.11
CA ILE A 47 5.61 5.06 2.48
C ILE A 47 5.25 3.58 2.71
N PRO A 48 5.96 2.84 3.58
CA PRO A 48 5.63 1.45 3.87
C PRO A 48 4.29 1.35 4.62
N ASN A 49 3.68 0.16 4.63
CA ASN A 49 2.45 -0.09 5.38
C ASN A 49 2.56 0.31 6.87
N GLY A 50 3.74 0.10 7.46
CA GLY A 50 4.13 0.70 8.73
C GLY A 50 5.65 0.71 8.88
N ASN A 51 6.15 1.37 9.92
CA ASN A 51 7.58 1.63 10.13
C ASN A 51 8.39 0.41 10.66
N ARG A 52 8.21 -0.76 10.05
CA ARG A 52 8.98 -1.98 10.34
C ARG A 52 9.57 -2.59 9.08
N SER A 53 10.74 -3.24 9.23
CA SER A 53 11.51 -3.78 8.10
C SER A 53 10.77 -4.81 7.24
N TYR A 54 9.79 -5.53 7.82
CA TYR A 54 8.97 -6.50 7.09
C TYR A 54 7.81 -5.86 6.30
N TYR A 55 7.56 -4.57 6.46
CA TYR A 55 6.59 -3.81 5.67
C TYR A 55 7.20 -3.06 4.48
N LEU A 56 8.53 -2.96 4.38
CA LEU A 56 9.23 -2.28 3.26
C LEU A 56 8.96 -2.89 1.87
N SER A 57 8.27 -4.03 1.78
CA SER A 57 7.91 -4.64 0.50
C SER A 57 6.61 -4.12 -0.09
N ARG A 58 5.86 -3.28 0.64
CA ARG A 58 4.54 -2.79 0.22
C ARG A 58 4.17 -1.47 0.88
N SER A 59 3.33 -0.72 0.18
CA SER A 59 2.66 0.47 0.70
C SER A 59 1.23 0.17 1.18
N GLN A 60 0.49 1.23 1.46
CA GLN A 60 -0.94 1.28 1.80
C GLN A 60 -1.65 2.26 0.85
N PRO A 61 -2.99 2.42 0.91
CA PRO A 61 -3.67 3.46 0.14
C PRO A 61 -2.94 4.82 0.26
N PRO A 62 -2.61 5.50 -0.85
CA PRO A 62 -1.80 6.71 -0.82
C PRO A 62 -2.61 7.91 -0.32
N PHE A 63 -2.33 8.36 0.90
CA PHE A 63 -3.00 9.48 1.56
C PHE A 63 -2.08 10.69 1.79
N PHE A 64 -0.79 10.64 1.41
CA PHE A 64 0.19 11.69 1.73
C PHE A 64 -0.16 13.02 1.06
N SER A 65 -0.65 13.03 -0.18
CA SER A 65 -1.16 14.26 -0.80
C SER A 65 -2.31 14.87 0.00
N LEU A 66 -3.25 14.05 0.49
CA LEU A 66 -4.36 14.50 1.34
C LEU A 66 -3.89 14.99 2.71
N MET A 67 -2.86 14.36 3.28
CA MET A 67 -2.20 14.80 4.51
C MET A 67 -1.55 16.18 4.34
N VAL A 68 -0.87 16.41 3.20
CA VAL A 68 -0.26 17.70 2.86
C VAL A 68 -1.35 18.75 2.59
N GLU A 69 -2.42 18.41 1.87
CA GLU A 69 -3.57 19.31 1.66
C GLU A 69 -4.22 19.73 2.97
N LEU A 70 -4.40 18.79 3.91
CA LEU A 70 -4.91 19.11 5.24
C LEU A 70 -3.99 20.10 5.97
N LEU A 71 -2.68 19.84 5.99
CA LEU A 71 -1.71 20.76 6.59
C LEU A 71 -1.70 22.13 5.89
N ALA A 72 -1.92 22.16 4.57
CA ALA A 72 -1.95 23.39 3.78
C ALA A 72 -3.10 24.34 4.14
N THR A 73 -4.15 23.83 4.79
CA THR A 73 -5.22 24.67 5.35
C THR A 73 -4.73 25.55 6.52
N HIS A 74 -3.59 25.20 7.13
CA HIS A 74 -2.97 25.92 8.25
C HIS A 74 -1.62 26.55 7.88
N ASP A 75 -0.83 25.90 7.01
CA ASP A 75 0.47 26.38 6.50
C ASP A 75 0.45 26.47 4.97
N SER A 76 0.34 27.67 4.42
CA SER A 76 0.26 27.90 2.97
C SER A 76 1.48 27.42 2.19
N GLU A 77 2.65 27.25 2.84
CA GLU A 77 3.86 26.77 2.17
C GLU A 77 3.94 25.24 2.12
N ALA A 78 3.07 24.51 2.81
CA ALA A 78 3.13 23.05 2.92
C ALA A 78 3.13 22.34 1.55
N LEU A 79 2.23 22.74 0.63
CA LEU A 79 2.16 22.15 -0.71
C LEU A 79 3.48 22.32 -1.49
N LYS A 80 4.12 23.48 -1.35
CA LYS A 80 5.40 23.77 -2.00
C LYS A 80 6.54 23.01 -1.34
N LYS A 81 6.54 22.93 -0.01
CA LYS A 81 7.54 22.21 0.80
C LYS A 81 7.56 20.72 0.46
N TYR A 82 6.40 20.06 0.40
CA TYR A 82 6.29 18.61 0.24
C TYR A 82 6.06 18.14 -1.20
N ARG A 83 6.04 19.05 -2.18
CA ARG A 83 5.92 18.71 -3.60
C ARG A 83 6.91 17.62 -4.05
N PRO A 84 8.22 17.69 -3.72
CA PRO A 84 9.17 16.66 -4.16
C PRO A 84 8.80 15.27 -3.66
N GLN A 85 8.29 15.16 -2.44
CA GLN A 85 7.88 13.89 -1.83
C GLN A 85 6.57 13.37 -2.45
N MET A 86 5.60 14.24 -2.76
CA MET A 86 4.40 13.84 -3.52
C MET A 86 4.77 13.31 -4.91
N GLU A 87 5.71 13.95 -5.61
CA GLU A 87 6.23 13.47 -6.90
C GLU A 87 6.95 12.12 -6.76
N LYS A 88 7.71 11.89 -5.67
CA LYS A 88 8.32 10.59 -5.37
C LYS A 88 7.28 9.49 -5.13
N GLU A 89 6.24 9.77 -4.36
CA GLU A 89 5.18 8.79 -4.12
C GLU A 89 4.49 8.42 -5.44
N TYR A 90 4.18 9.42 -6.27
CA TYR A 90 3.61 9.19 -7.59
C TYR A 90 4.52 8.31 -8.47
N ALA A 91 5.82 8.60 -8.50
CA ALA A 91 6.80 7.79 -9.24
C ALA A 91 6.85 6.33 -8.76
N TYR A 92 6.70 6.08 -7.44
CA TYR A 92 6.60 4.73 -6.90
C TYR A 92 5.35 3.98 -7.38
N TRP A 93 4.19 4.64 -7.43
CA TRP A 93 2.95 4.02 -7.91
C TRP A 93 2.96 3.77 -9.42
N MET A 94 3.62 4.65 -10.17
CA MET A 94 3.73 4.58 -11.63
C MET A 94 4.96 3.81 -12.13
N GLU A 95 5.71 3.17 -11.24
CA GLU A 95 6.94 2.48 -11.57
C GLU A 95 6.72 1.42 -12.66
N GLY A 96 7.36 1.61 -13.82
CA GLY A 96 7.27 0.70 -14.98
C GLY A 96 6.14 1.00 -15.96
N ALA A 97 5.38 2.08 -15.78
CA ALA A 97 4.29 2.50 -16.67
C ALA A 97 4.70 2.68 -18.13
N ASP A 98 5.86 3.30 -18.38
CA ASP A 98 6.29 3.68 -19.74
C ASP A 98 6.63 2.47 -20.63
N ALA A 99 7.02 1.35 -20.02
CA ALA A 99 7.39 0.13 -20.74
C ALA A 99 6.19 -0.79 -21.05
N LEU A 100 5.01 -0.51 -20.48
CA LEU A 100 3.85 -1.39 -20.56
C LEU A 100 3.13 -1.33 -21.91
N GLN A 101 2.87 -2.50 -22.50
CA GLN A 101 1.96 -2.66 -23.63
C GLN A 101 0.51 -2.82 -23.14
N ALA A 102 -0.45 -2.61 -24.04
CA ALA A 102 -1.87 -2.77 -23.73
C ALA A 102 -2.17 -4.23 -23.32
N GLY A 103 -2.90 -4.41 -22.23
CA GLY A 103 -3.20 -5.71 -21.63
C GLY A 103 -2.17 -6.20 -20.60
N GLU A 104 -1.03 -5.52 -20.45
CA GLU A 104 0.02 -5.92 -19.53
C GLU A 104 -0.10 -5.27 -18.15
N ALA A 105 0.58 -5.86 -17.16
CA ALA A 105 0.70 -5.30 -15.83
C ALA A 105 2.12 -5.48 -15.26
N ASN A 106 2.65 -4.41 -14.67
CA ASN A 106 3.96 -4.40 -14.04
C ASN A 106 3.83 -3.77 -12.64
N LYS A 107 4.21 -4.53 -11.61
CA LYS A 107 4.09 -4.09 -10.21
C LYS A 107 2.70 -3.52 -9.90
N ARG A 108 2.66 -2.24 -9.56
CA ARG A 108 1.48 -1.43 -9.18
C ARG A 108 0.70 -0.89 -10.36
N VAL A 109 1.16 -1.05 -11.61
CA VAL A 109 0.53 -0.47 -12.81
C VAL A 109 -0.08 -1.57 -13.68
N VAL A 110 -1.26 -1.29 -14.23
CA VAL A 110 -1.96 -2.09 -15.22
C VAL A 110 -2.30 -1.19 -16.40
N LYS A 111 -1.99 -1.62 -17.62
CA LYS A 111 -2.44 -0.97 -18.84
C LYS A 111 -3.54 -1.81 -19.47
N LEU A 112 -4.75 -1.26 -19.51
CA LEU A 112 -5.90 -1.94 -20.10
C LEU A 112 -5.74 -2.07 -21.63
N GLU A 113 -6.57 -2.91 -22.24
CA GLU A 113 -6.58 -3.13 -23.70
C GLU A 113 -6.88 -1.83 -24.49
N ASP A 114 -7.66 -0.93 -23.89
CA ASP A 114 -7.98 0.40 -24.46
C ASP A 114 -6.84 1.43 -24.31
N GLY A 115 -5.73 1.04 -23.67
CA GLY A 115 -4.57 1.88 -23.41
C GLY A 115 -4.62 2.66 -22.09
N SER A 116 -5.73 2.60 -21.34
CA SER A 116 -5.87 3.28 -20.04
C SER A 116 -4.90 2.71 -19.01
N LEU A 117 -4.24 3.58 -18.24
CA LEU A 117 -3.38 3.20 -17.12
C LEU A 117 -4.15 3.30 -15.81
N LEU A 118 -4.11 2.22 -15.03
CA LEU A 118 -4.69 2.14 -13.69
C LEU A 118 -3.66 1.56 -12.71
N ASN A 119 -3.87 1.81 -11.42
CA ASN A 119 -3.06 1.21 -10.37
C ASN A 119 -3.75 0.01 -9.73
N ARG A 120 -2.94 -0.94 -9.26
CA ARG A 120 -3.35 -2.06 -8.41
C ARG A 120 -2.43 -2.15 -7.20
N TYR A 121 -2.93 -2.77 -6.13
CA TYR A 121 -2.08 -3.12 -5.00
C TYR A 121 -1.13 -4.27 -5.36
N TRP A 122 0.13 -4.10 -4.99
CA TRP A 122 1.21 -5.05 -5.24
C TRP A 122 2.19 -5.05 -4.08
N ASP A 123 2.73 -6.23 -3.77
CA ASP A 123 3.81 -6.41 -2.81
C ASP A 123 5.01 -7.01 -3.56
N ASP A 124 6.19 -6.43 -3.34
CA ASP A 124 7.41 -6.81 -4.06
C ASP A 124 7.99 -8.16 -3.62
N ARG A 125 7.45 -8.77 -2.55
CA ARG A 125 7.84 -10.11 -2.09
C ARG A 125 6.74 -11.13 -2.39
N ASP A 126 7.17 -12.30 -2.83
CA ASP A 126 6.34 -13.49 -3.04
C ASP A 126 6.52 -14.58 -1.96
N THR A 127 7.14 -14.21 -0.84
CA THR A 127 7.38 -15.09 0.32
C THR A 127 6.29 -14.92 1.38
N PRO A 128 6.02 -15.94 2.23
CA PRO A 128 5.02 -15.80 3.29
C PRO A 128 5.34 -14.60 4.20
N ARG A 129 4.30 -13.99 4.74
CA ARG A 129 4.41 -12.82 5.60
C ARG A 129 5.09 -13.18 6.92
N PRO A 130 6.17 -12.49 7.34
CA PRO A 130 6.81 -12.76 8.63
C PRO A 130 5.85 -12.65 9.82
N GLU A 131 4.90 -11.72 9.76
CA GLU A 131 3.87 -11.47 10.78
C GLU A 131 2.70 -12.46 10.78
N SER A 132 2.56 -13.30 9.74
CA SER A 132 1.46 -14.27 9.60
C SER A 132 1.92 -15.54 8.89
N TRP A 133 3.13 -15.99 9.19
CA TRP A 133 3.83 -17.03 8.43
C TRP A 133 3.07 -18.35 8.36
N LEU A 134 2.55 -18.81 9.50
CA LEU A 134 1.86 -20.10 9.60
C LEU A 134 0.53 -20.09 8.83
N ASP A 135 -0.22 -18.99 8.92
CA ASP A 135 -1.49 -18.83 8.23
C ASP A 135 -1.29 -18.83 6.72
N ASP A 136 -0.32 -18.04 6.21
CA ASP A 136 -0.01 -17.97 4.78
C ASP A 136 0.40 -19.34 4.21
N ILE A 137 1.23 -20.09 4.94
CA ILE A 137 1.62 -21.44 4.52
C ILE A 137 0.43 -22.39 4.52
N THR A 138 -0.42 -22.32 5.54
CA THR A 138 -1.57 -23.22 5.68
C THR A 138 -2.60 -22.94 4.59
N THR A 139 -2.92 -21.67 4.33
CA THR A 139 -3.82 -21.26 3.26
C THR A 139 -3.24 -21.61 1.90
N ALA A 140 -1.96 -21.31 1.63
CA ALA A 140 -1.32 -21.71 0.38
C ALA A 140 -1.41 -23.23 0.17
N LYS A 141 -1.10 -24.04 1.18
CA LYS A 141 -1.24 -25.52 1.09
C LYS A 141 -2.68 -25.97 0.82
N ALA A 142 -3.67 -25.30 1.39
CA ALA A 142 -5.08 -25.65 1.22
C ALA A 142 -5.67 -25.22 -0.14
N THR A 143 -5.15 -24.14 -0.75
CA THR A 143 -5.67 -23.57 -2.00
C THR A 143 -4.97 -24.11 -3.25
N LEU A 144 -3.74 -24.63 -3.12
CA LEU A 144 -2.98 -25.13 -4.26
C LEU A 144 -3.53 -26.48 -4.74
N THR A 145 -4.09 -26.49 -5.95
CA THR A 145 -4.14 -27.71 -6.76
C THR A 145 -2.73 -28.00 -7.32
N ALA A 146 -2.42 -29.26 -7.65
CA ALA A 146 -1.09 -29.73 -8.06
C ALA A 146 -0.43 -28.97 -9.25
N ARG A 147 -1.17 -28.08 -9.93
CA ARG A 147 -0.73 -27.30 -11.09
C ARG A 147 -0.26 -25.88 -10.80
N GLN A 148 -0.42 -25.35 -9.57
CA GLN A 148 -0.10 -23.95 -9.27
C GLN A 148 1.21 -23.79 -8.47
N PRO A 149 2.06 -22.80 -8.79
CA PRO A 149 3.23 -22.47 -7.99
C PRO A 149 2.81 -21.90 -6.62
N LYS A 150 3.53 -22.26 -5.55
CA LYS A 150 3.31 -21.74 -4.19
C LYS A 150 3.40 -20.21 -4.13
N SER A 151 4.29 -19.59 -4.92
CA SER A 151 4.45 -18.13 -4.99
C SER A 151 3.20 -17.41 -5.51
N THR A 152 2.43 -18.04 -6.41
CA THR A 152 1.17 -17.47 -6.93
C THR A 152 0.13 -17.32 -5.83
N ALA A 153 -0.04 -18.34 -4.99
CA ALA A 153 -0.97 -18.31 -3.87
C ALA A 153 -0.53 -17.28 -2.81
N ILE A 154 0.76 -17.20 -2.52
CA ILE A 154 1.30 -16.24 -1.54
C ILE A 154 1.17 -14.79 -2.05
N CYS A 155 1.45 -14.55 -3.32
CA CYS A 155 1.25 -13.23 -3.94
C CYS A 155 -0.23 -12.82 -3.86
N ALA A 156 -1.16 -13.74 -4.14
CA ALA A 156 -2.60 -13.49 -4.04
C ALA A 156 -3.05 -13.16 -2.61
N LEU A 157 -2.44 -13.76 -1.58
CA LEU A 157 -2.74 -13.47 -0.17
C LEU A 157 -2.20 -12.11 0.29
N ARG A 158 -1.08 -11.64 -0.29
CA ARG A 158 -0.47 -10.34 0.04
C ARG A 158 -1.20 -9.15 -0.58
N ARG A 159 -1.81 -9.29 -1.76
CA ARG A 159 -2.49 -8.19 -2.49
C ARG A 159 -3.61 -7.48 -1.72
N PRO A 160 -4.56 -8.19 -1.06
CA PRO A 160 -5.63 -7.54 -0.29
C PRO A 160 -5.11 -6.73 0.91
N GLN A 161 -3.96 -7.10 1.47
CA GLN A 161 -3.38 -6.43 2.64
C GLN A 161 -2.47 -5.25 2.30
N ALA A 162 -1.95 -5.17 1.08
CA ALA A 162 -1.44 -3.90 0.56
C ALA A 162 -2.57 -2.85 0.42
N GLY A 163 -3.83 -3.28 0.33
CA GLY A 163 -5.01 -2.42 0.40
C GLY A 163 -5.69 -2.31 1.77
N THR A 164 -5.24 -3.03 2.82
CA THR A 164 -5.89 -3.06 4.14
C THR A 164 -4.90 -3.30 5.30
N SER A 165 -4.85 -2.41 6.31
CA SER A 165 -4.51 -2.82 7.69
C SER A 165 -5.80 -3.20 8.42
N VAL A 166 -5.75 -4.29 9.17
CA VAL A 166 -6.88 -4.79 9.97
C VAL A 166 -6.98 -3.91 11.23
N PRO A 167 -8.12 -3.23 11.47
CA PRO A 167 -9.32 -3.90 12.00
C PRO A 167 -10.65 -3.60 11.27
N ALA A 168 -10.64 -3.10 10.04
CA ALA A 168 -11.88 -2.91 9.27
C ALA A 168 -12.14 -4.09 8.30
N GLY A 169 -12.96 -5.06 8.73
CA GLY A 169 -13.81 -6.02 7.96
C GLY A 169 -13.66 -6.27 6.44
N TRP A 170 -12.47 -6.17 5.85
CA TRP A 170 -12.21 -6.35 4.40
C TRP A 170 -11.25 -7.50 4.11
N THR A 171 -10.84 -8.25 5.14
CA THR A 171 -9.67 -9.14 5.08
C THR A 171 -9.83 -10.35 4.14
N ILE A 172 -11.04 -10.74 3.74
CA ILE A 172 -11.37 -11.52 2.53
C ILE A 172 -12.87 -11.24 2.31
N ARG A 173 -13.22 -10.33 1.38
CA ARG A 173 -14.60 -10.30 0.85
C ARG A 173 -14.72 -11.30 -0.29
N LYS A 174 -15.94 -11.83 -0.50
CA LYS A 174 -16.27 -12.67 -1.68
C LYS A 174 -15.88 -12.02 -3.03
N SER A 175 -15.69 -10.70 -3.07
CA SER A 175 -15.22 -9.96 -4.25
C SER A 175 -13.74 -10.20 -4.61
N TRP A 176 -12.92 -10.68 -3.68
CA TRP A 176 -11.49 -10.97 -3.88
C TRP A 176 -11.18 -12.48 -3.88
N ALA A 177 -12.15 -13.31 -3.46
CA ALA A 177 -12.05 -14.75 -3.54
C ALA A 177 -12.33 -15.19 -4.99
N PRO A 178 -11.40 -15.85 -5.67
CA PRO A 178 -11.66 -16.36 -7.01
C PRO A 178 -12.73 -17.45 -6.93
N SER A 179 -13.87 -17.26 -7.60
CA SER A 179 -14.82 -18.36 -7.90
C SER A 179 -14.30 -19.26 -9.04
N ALA A 180 -13.17 -18.92 -9.64
CA ALA A 180 -12.48 -19.63 -10.72
C ALA A 180 -10.95 -19.43 -10.58
N PRO A 181 -10.10 -20.36 -11.02
CA PRO A 181 -8.68 -20.37 -10.67
C PRO A 181 -7.96 -19.09 -11.13
N PRO A 182 -7.13 -18.45 -10.27
CA PRO A 182 -6.34 -17.30 -10.68
C PRO A 182 -5.23 -17.78 -11.63
N VAL A 183 -5.41 -17.45 -12.91
CA VAL A 183 -4.32 -17.33 -13.87
C VAL A 183 -3.62 -16.00 -13.57
N LEU A 184 -2.33 -15.90 -13.89
CA LEU A 184 -1.47 -14.71 -13.78
C LEU A 184 -0.70 -14.51 -12.46
N CYS A 185 0.35 -15.33 -12.30
CA CYS A 185 1.60 -14.87 -11.70
C CYS A 185 2.83 -15.04 -12.60
N ARG A 186 2.67 -15.47 -13.86
CA ARG A 186 3.70 -15.40 -14.91
C ARG A 186 3.04 -15.79 -16.23
N TRP A 187 3.23 -14.97 -17.26
CA TRP A 187 2.65 -15.09 -18.61
C TRP A 187 1.12 -14.88 -18.62
N ILE A 188 0.67 -13.68 -18.98
CA ILE A 188 0.48 -13.13 -20.32
C ILE A 188 0.63 -11.60 -20.16
#